data_AF-A0A963TDJ6-F1
#
_entry.id   AF-A0A963TDJ6-F1
#
_cell.length_a   1.000
_cell.length_b   1.000
_cell.length_c   1.000
_cell.angle_alpha   90.00
_cell.angle_beta   90.00
_cell.angle_gamma   90.00
#
_symmetry.space_group_name_H-M   'P 1'
#
loop_
_entity.id
_entity.type
_entity.pdbx_description
1 polymer ?
#
loop_
_entity_poly.entity_id
_entity_poly.type
_entity_poly.pdbx_seq_one_letter_code
_entity_poly.pdbx_strand_id
1 'polypeptide(L)'
;VVQAAAMLVLGFLATMGAEGGTEAWVSGFLDRSLAAVMPGLGAEARLRVTGAFAQVFPGAVAGSWTLMVVVNGAIAQAILVRAGRNRRPPTPFRALELPHGLTGLLVAAAVVALAGSLMAWPEMRYMGRNLVVVLAVPYVFLGLAVVHTLVPRAPYPGLVLAAFYMVVILAGWPIVVIAATGLVEQWSGIRRRFAPPDDPHGASG
;
A
#
# COMPACT_ATOMS: atom_id res chain seq x y z
N VAL A 1 -0.55 2.82 -8.85
CA VAL A 1 -1.55 3.17 -7.80
C VAL A 1 -2.76 3.92 -8.36
N VAL A 2 -2.61 5.05 -9.07
CA VAL A 2 -3.76 5.83 -9.58
C VAL A 2 -4.66 5.01 -10.49
N GLN A 3 -4.09 4.24 -11.43
CA GLN A 3 -4.86 3.33 -12.28
C GLN A 3 -5.63 2.28 -11.47
N ALA A 4 -5.00 1.67 -10.46
CA ALA A 4 -5.64 0.68 -9.59
C ALA A 4 -6.80 1.30 -8.77
N ALA A 5 -6.61 2.52 -8.25
CA ALA A 5 -7.66 3.27 -7.58
C ALA A 5 -8.81 3.63 -8.54
N ALA A 6 -8.51 4.06 -9.77
CA ALA A 6 -9.52 4.35 -10.78
C ALA A 6 -10.32 3.10 -11.17
N MET A 7 -9.65 1.95 -11.36
CA MET A 7 -10.32 0.68 -11.62
C MET A 7 -11.23 0.25 -10.47
N LEU A 8 -10.81 0.45 -9.22
CA LEU A 8 -11.67 0.21 -8.06
C LEU A 8 -12.92 1.12 -8.10
N VAL A 9 -12.75 2.43 -8.30
CA VAL A 9 -13.88 3.36 -8.42
C VAL A 9 -14.83 2.90 -9.52
N LEU A 10 -14.32 2.59 -10.72
CA LEU A 10 -15.14 2.11 -11.82
C LEU A 10 -15.89 0.82 -11.48
N GLY A 11 -15.25 -0.13 -10.78
CA GLY A 11 -15.90 -1.35 -10.30
C GLY A 11 -17.02 -1.09 -9.29
N PHE A 12 -16.80 -0.17 -8.35
CA PHE A 12 -17.83 0.27 -7.41
C PHE A 12 -19.00 0.95 -8.13
N LEU A 13 -18.71 1.85 -9.08
CA LEU A 13 -19.74 2.52 -9.87
C LEU A 13 -20.55 1.51 -10.72
N ALA A 14 -19.89 0.52 -11.31
CA ALA A 14 -20.54 -0.51 -12.13
C ALA A 14 -21.47 -1.44 -11.34
N THR A 15 -21.28 -1.55 -10.03
CA THR A 15 -22.12 -2.37 -9.14
C THR A 15 -23.03 -1.51 -8.27
N MET A 16 -23.04 -0.19 -8.48
CA MET A 16 -23.92 0.72 -7.76
C MET A 16 -25.38 0.43 -8.13
N GLY A 17 -26.22 0.23 -7.11
CA GLY A 17 -27.64 -0.12 -7.31
C GLY A 17 -27.93 -1.60 -7.49
N ALA A 18 -26.91 -2.47 -7.56
CA ALA A 18 -27.10 -3.91 -7.41
C ALA A 18 -27.48 -4.25 -5.96
N GLU A 19 -28.31 -5.27 -5.75
CA GLU A 19 -28.68 -5.72 -4.40
C GLU A 19 -27.44 -6.11 -3.58
N GLY A 20 -27.19 -5.38 -2.48
CA GLY A 20 -26.04 -5.58 -1.60
C GLY A 20 -24.68 -5.09 -2.13
N GLY A 21 -24.65 -4.50 -3.33
CA GLY A 21 -23.47 -3.83 -3.90
C GLY A 21 -22.23 -4.71 -4.04
N THR A 22 -21.05 -4.07 -4.06
CA THR A 22 -19.78 -4.79 -4.24
C THR A 22 -19.43 -5.64 -3.02
N GLU A 23 -19.78 -5.18 -1.81
CA GLU A 23 -19.45 -5.89 -0.57
C GLU A 23 -20.15 -7.24 -0.47
N ALA A 24 -21.45 -7.32 -0.80
CA ALA A 24 -22.19 -8.58 -0.82
C ALA A 24 -21.65 -9.53 -1.89
N TRP A 25 -21.34 -9.01 -3.09
CA TRP A 25 -20.77 -9.82 -4.17
C TRP A 25 -19.42 -10.44 -3.76
N VAL A 26 -18.51 -9.65 -3.19
CA VAL A 26 -17.21 -10.12 -2.70
C VAL A 26 -17.39 -11.13 -1.57
N SER A 27 -18.26 -10.84 -0.60
CA SER A 27 -18.52 -11.73 0.53
C SER A 27 -19.06 -13.08 0.07
N GLY A 28 -20.01 -13.08 -0.85
CA GLY A 28 -20.57 -14.31 -1.43
C GLY A 28 -19.54 -15.10 -2.26
N PHE A 29 -18.67 -14.41 -3.00
CA PHE A 29 -17.57 -15.05 -3.70
C PHE A 29 -16.61 -15.74 -2.72
N LEU A 30 -16.16 -15.03 -1.69
CA LEU A 30 -15.23 -15.55 -0.69
C LEU A 30 -15.83 -16.72 0.11
N ASP A 31 -17.11 -16.65 0.49
CA ASP A 31 -17.79 -17.76 1.18
C ASP A 31 -17.81 -19.02 0.32
N ARG A 32 -18.18 -18.91 -0.96
CA ARG A 32 -18.17 -20.04 -1.91
C ARG A 32 -16.76 -20.60 -2.12
N SER A 33 -15.75 -19.73 -2.26
CA SER A 33 -14.36 -20.17 -2.41
C SER A 33 -13.84 -20.89 -1.16
N LEU A 34 -14.12 -20.37 0.04
CA LEU A 34 -13.72 -21.02 1.29
C LEU A 34 -14.43 -22.35 1.49
N ALA A 35 -15.72 -22.44 1.13
CA ALA A 35 -16.46 -23.69 1.18
C ALA A 35 -15.84 -24.76 0.25
N ALA A 36 -15.38 -24.37 -0.94
CA ALA A 36 -14.74 -25.28 -1.89
C ALA A 36 -13.34 -25.72 -1.45
N VAL A 37 -12.52 -24.79 -0.93
CA VAL A 37 -11.13 -25.06 -0.52
C VAL A 37 -11.05 -25.76 0.83
N MET A 38 -11.96 -25.42 1.75
CA MET A 38 -11.96 -25.92 3.13
C MET A 38 -13.36 -26.39 3.54
N PRO A 39 -13.86 -27.51 2.96
CA PRO A 39 -15.23 -27.97 3.20
C PRO A 39 -15.52 -28.34 4.66
N GLY A 40 -14.47 -28.67 5.44
CA GLY A 40 -14.58 -28.97 6.87
C GLY A 40 -14.65 -27.75 7.80
N LEU A 41 -14.53 -26.52 7.28
CA LEU A 41 -14.64 -25.31 8.09
C LEU A 41 -16.11 -25.07 8.46
N GLY A 42 -16.42 -25.06 9.75
CA GLY A 42 -17.79 -24.80 10.24
C GLY A 42 -18.34 -23.45 9.76
N ALA A 43 -19.64 -23.37 9.52
CA ALA A 43 -20.30 -22.21 8.91
C ALA A 43 -20.01 -20.89 9.66
N GLU A 44 -20.04 -20.89 10.99
CA GLU A 44 -19.74 -19.70 11.80
C GLU A 44 -18.28 -19.25 11.69
N ALA A 45 -17.33 -20.20 11.63
CA ALA A 45 -15.92 -19.89 11.42
C ALA A 45 -15.72 -19.31 10.03
N ARG A 46 -16.37 -19.88 9.00
CA ARG A 46 -16.32 -19.37 7.63
C ARG A 46 -16.87 -17.95 7.53
N LEU A 47 -18.03 -17.67 8.12
CA LEU A 47 -18.63 -16.34 8.12
C LEU A 47 -17.73 -15.29 8.79
N ARG A 48 -17.09 -15.64 9.92
CA ARG A 48 -16.13 -14.75 10.59
C ARG A 48 -14.93 -14.43 9.71
N VAL A 49 -14.36 -15.45 9.06
CA VAL A 49 -13.23 -15.30 8.15
C VAL A 49 -13.64 -14.45 6.94
N THR A 50 -14.71 -14.83 6.23
CA THR A 50 -15.25 -14.10 5.09
C THR A 50 -15.51 -12.63 5.42
N GLY A 51 -16.19 -12.35 6.54
CA GLY A 51 -16.53 -11.00 6.95
C GLY A 51 -15.30 -10.14 7.25
N ALA A 52 -14.24 -10.71 7.83
CA ALA A 52 -13.00 -9.98 8.08
C ALA A 52 -12.23 -9.68 6.79
N PHE A 53 -12.14 -10.64 5.87
CA PHE A 53 -11.38 -10.50 4.63
C PHE A 53 -12.10 -9.66 3.58
N ALA A 54 -13.39 -9.89 3.33
CA ALA A 54 -14.19 -9.21 2.31
C ALA A 54 -14.07 -7.69 2.42
N GLN A 55 -14.09 -7.24 3.66
CA GLN A 55 -14.05 -5.88 4.13
C GLN A 55 -12.89 -5.01 3.60
N VAL A 56 -11.76 -5.62 3.21
CA VAL A 56 -10.62 -4.92 2.57
C VAL A 56 -10.18 -5.59 1.27
N PHE A 57 -10.90 -6.61 0.81
CA PHE A 57 -10.44 -7.51 -0.23
C PHE A 57 -10.18 -6.79 -1.57
N PRO A 58 -11.10 -5.97 -2.12
CA PRO A 58 -10.82 -5.22 -3.35
C PRO A 58 -9.57 -4.34 -3.26
N GLY A 59 -9.41 -3.61 -2.16
CA GLY A 59 -8.25 -2.76 -1.89
C GLY A 59 -6.97 -3.57 -1.78
N ALA A 60 -7.01 -4.73 -1.13
CA ALA A 60 -5.89 -5.65 -1.02
C ALA A 60 -5.48 -6.26 -2.37
N VAL A 61 -6.45 -6.66 -3.21
CA VAL A 61 -6.19 -7.15 -4.57
C VAL A 61 -5.55 -6.06 -5.43
N ALA A 62 -6.12 -4.85 -5.43
CA ALA A 62 -5.58 -3.71 -6.17
C ALA A 62 -4.19 -3.28 -5.65
N GLY A 63 -3.97 -3.38 -4.34
CA GLY A 63 -2.70 -3.13 -3.68
C GLY A 63 -1.64 -4.15 -4.07
N SER A 64 -1.98 -5.44 -4.04
CA SER A 64 -1.12 -6.55 -4.48
C SER A 64 -0.75 -6.41 -5.96
N TRP A 65 -1.72 -6.08 -6.82
CA TRP A 65 -1.45 -5.77 -8.23
C TRP A 65 -0.47 -4.60 -8.37
N THR A 66 -0.68 -3.52 -7.62
CA THR A 66 0.22 -2.36 -7.64
C THR A 66 1.63 -2.75 -7.21
N LEU A 67 1.77 -3.55 -6.15
CA LEU A 67 3.04 -4.08 -5.67
C LEU A 67 3.72 -4.93 -6.75
N MET A 68 2.99 -5.84 -7.39
CA MET A 68 3.51 -6.67 -8.48
C MET A 68 4.04 -5.82 -9.64
N VAL A 69 3.30 -4.78 -10.07
CA VAL A 69 3.76 -3.86 -11.13
C VAL A 69 5.06 -3.15 -10.71
N VAL A 70 5.16 -2.69 -9.47
CA VAL A 70 6.37 -2.04 -8.94
C VAL A 70 7.55 -3.01 -8.95
N VAL A 71 7.36 -4.23 -8.44
CA VAL A 71 8.39 -5.28 -8.39
C VAL A 71 8.86 -5.63 -9.81
N ASN A 72 7.92 -5.86 -10.73
CA ASN A 72 8.23 -6.17 -12.13
C ASN A 72 9.01 -5.03 -12.80
N GLY A 73 8.61 -3.77 -12.54
CA GLY A 73 9.32 -2.59 -13.02
C GLY A 73 10.75 -2.50 -12.47
N ALA A 74 10.95 -2.76 -11.18
CA ALA A 74 12.25 -2.75 -10.54
C ALA A 74 13.17 -3.85 -11.09
N ILE A 75 12.65 -5.08 -11.28
CA ILE A 75 13.39 -6.19 -11.90
C ILE A 75 13.77 -5.85 -13.34
N ALA A 76 12.82 -5.36 -14.14
CA ALA A 76 13.08 -4.95 -15.52
C ALA A 76 14.17 -3.87 -15.60
N GLN A 77 14.11 -2.87 -14.72
CA GLN A 77 15.13 -1.83 -14.63
C GLN A 77 16.50 -2.40 -14.24
N ALA A 78 16.56 -3.31 -13.26
CA ALA A 78 17.80 -3.95 -12.84
C ALA A 78 18.44 -4.77 -13.99
N ILE A 79 17.63 -5.47 -14.78
CA ILE A 79 18.08 -6.20 -15.98
C ILE A 79 18.64 -5.22 -17.02
N LEU A 80 17.93 -4.12 -17.31
CA LEU A 80 18.35 -3.13 -18.30
C LEU A 80 19.66 -2.41 -17.89
N VAL A 81 19.83 -2.12 -16.61
CA VAL A 81 21.08 -1.54 -16.06
C VAL A 81 22.24 -2.51 -16.27
N ARG A 82 22.08 -3.77 -15.88
CA ARG A 82 23.11 -4.81 -16.05
C ARG A 82 23.44 -5.08 -17.52
N ALA A 83 22.45 -4.95 -18.41
CA ALA A 83 22.63 -5.14 -19.84
C ALA A 83 23.20 -3.91 -20.57
N GLY A 84 23.48 -2.80 -19.89
CA GLY A 84 23.93 -1.55 -20.52
C GLY A 84 22.89 -0.89 -21.44
N ARG A 85 21.62 -1.31 -21.35
CA ARG A 85 20.50 -0.83 -22.20
C ARG A 85 19.56 0.12 -21.46
N ASN A 86 19.94 0.56 -20.27
CA ASN A 86 19.10 1.42 -19.46
C ASN A 86 19.10 2.86 -20.02
N ARG A 87 17.95 3.29 -20.56
CA ARG A 87 17.78 4.62 -21.17
C ARG A 87 17.49 5.73 -20.16
N ARG A 88 17.07 5.40 -18.93
CA ARG A 88 16.78 6.37 -17.87
C ARG A 88 17.69 6.13 -16.67
N PRO A 89 18.31 7.16 -16.07
CA PRO A 89 19.12 6.99 -14.87
C PRO A 89 18.34 6.23 -13.79
N PRO A 90 18.96 5.24 -13.11
CA PRO A 90 18.30 4.55 -12.02
C PRO A 90 18.01 5.53 -10.88
N THR A 91 16.74 5.73 -10.56
CA THR A 91 16.32 6.54 -9.41
C THR A 91 16.54 5.72 -8.15
N PRO A 92 17.42 6.12 -7.23
CA PRO A 92 17.66 5.35 -6.03
C PRO A 92 16.41 5.40 -5.13
N PHE A 93 16.10 4.32 -4.42
CA PHE A 93 14.90 4.22 -3.57
C PHE A 93 14.80 5.34 -2.52
N ARG A 94 15.96 5.87 -2.08
CA ARG A 94 16.07 7.04 -1.19
C ARG A 94 15.57 8.35 -1.78
N ALA A 95 15.51 8.47 -3.11
CA ALA A 95 15.01 9.63 -3.85
C ALA A 95 13.54 9.47 -4.25
N LEU A 96 12.81 8.50 -3.68
CA LEU A 96 11.39 8.34 -3.92
C LEU A 96 10.62 9.56 -3.37
N GLU A 97 10.04 10.32 -4.27
CA GLU A 97 9.12 11.41 -3.98
C GLU A 97 7.74 11.09 -4.55
N LEU A 98 6.69 11.37 -3.78
CA LEU A 98 5.31 11.16 -4.19
C LEU A 98 4.72 12.46 -4.75
N PRO A 99 3.89 12.41 -5.80
CA PRO A 99 3.19 13.59 -6.28
C PRO A 99 2.33 14.19 -5.17
N HIS A 100 2.38 15.51 -4.99
CA HIS A 100 1.63 16.22 -3.94
C HIS A 100 0.12 15.92 -3.97
N GLY A 101 -0.46 15.74 -5.16
CA GLY A 101 -1.89 15.39 -5.33
C GLY A 101 -2.28 14.02 -4.77
N LEU A 102 -1.32 13.09 -4.59
CA LEU A 102 -1.58 11.76 -4.04
C LEU A 102 -2.08 11.81 -2.59
N THR A 103 -1.62 12.80 -1.81
CA THR A 103 -2.09 13.01 -0.43
C THR A 103 -3.52 13.50 -0.42
N GLY A 104 -3.86 14.45 -1.30
CA GLY A 104 -5.24 14.90 -1.46
C GLY A 104 -6.18 13.73 -1.78
N LEU A 105 -5.76 12.81 -2.65
CA LEU A 105 -6.55 11.63 -3.00
C LEU A 105 -6.71 10.65 -1.82
N LEU A 106 -5.65 10.40 -1.04
CA LEU A 106 -5.73 9.57 0.16
C LEU A 106 -6.67 10.19 1.22
N VAL A 107 -6.54 11.49 1.45
CA VAL A 107 -7.41 12.23 2.40
C VAL A 107 -8.86 12.19 1.92
N ALA A 108 -9.11 12.43 0.63
CA ALA A 108 -10.45 12.33 0.06
C ALA A 108 -11.05 10.93 0.26
N ALA A 109 -10.30 9.86 0.02
CA ALA A 109 -10.75 8.49 0.26
C ALA A 109 -11.07 8.23 1.74
N ALA A 110 -10.25 8.74 2.67
CA ALA A 110 -10.50 8.63 4.10
C ALA A 110 -11.75 9.41 4.53
N VAL A 111 -11.96 10.61 3.98
CA VAL A 111 -13.18 11.41 4.20
C VAL A 111 -14.41 10.68 3.69
N VAL A 112 -14.36 10.09 2.50
CA VAL A 112 -15.46 9.26 1.95
C VAL A 112 -15.77 8.07 2.86
N ALA A 113 -14.74 7.38 3.37
CA ALA A 113 -14.92 6.27 4.30
C ALA A 113 -15.57 6.70 5.63
N LEU A 114 -15.13 7.83 6.17
CA LEU A 114 -15.65 8.40 7.41
C LEU A 114 -17.09 8.90 7.24
N ALA A 115 -17.35 9.67 6.19
CA ALA A 115 -18.69 10.17 5.86
C ALA A 115 -19.68 9.02 5.67
N GLY A 116 -19.29 7.97 4.94
CA GLY A 116 -20.11 6.76 4.79
C GLY A 116 -20.40 6.07 6.13
N SER A 117 -19.46 6.11 7.08
CA SER A 117 -19.66 5.57 8.43
C SER A 117 -20.63 6.41 9.25
N LEU A 118 -20.50 7.74 9.21
CA LEU A 118 -21.33 8.67 9.96
C LEU A 118 -22.76 8.77 9.42
N MET A 119 -22.93 8.70 8.09
CA MET A 119 -24.22 8.79 7.40
C MET A 119 -24.93 7.43 7.26
N ALA A 120 -24.36 6.35 7.82
CA ALA A 120 -24.86 4.99 7.66
C ALA A 120 -25.01 4.56 6.18
N TRP A 121 -24.08 4.95 5.32
CA TRP A 121 -24.00 4.57 3.91
C TRP A 121 -22.94 3.48 3.70
N PRO A 122 -23.31 2.19 3.77
CA PRO A 122 -22.36 1.08 3.80
C PRO A 122 -21.47 1.03 2.54
N GLU A 123 -22.04 1.24 1.35
CA GLU A 123 -21.29 1.23 0.09
C GLU A 123 -20.22 2.31 0.03
N MET A 124 -20.56 3.54 0.46
CA MET A 124 -19.64 4.67 0.48
C MET A 124 -18.49 4.42 1.46
N ARG A 125 -18.80 3.87 2.64
CA ARG A 125 -17.82 3.44 3.63
C ARG A 125 -16.89 2.38 3.06
N TYR A 126 -17.45 1.34 2.44
CA TYR A 126 -16.70 0.21 1.87
C TYR A 126 -15.78 0.66 0.73
N MET A 127 -16.28 1.50 -0.19
CA MET A 127 -15.49 2.10 -1.26
C MET A 127 -14.34 2.94 -0.70
N GLY A 128 -14.63 3.90 0.19
CA GLY A 128 -13.61 4.76 0.78
C GLY A 128 -12.51 3.96 1.48
N ARG A 129 -12.89 2.91 2.23
CA ARG A 129 -11.93 2.06 2.95
C ARG A 129 -11.01 1.30 2.01
N ASN A 130 -11.54 0.71 0.94
CA ASN A 130 -10.73 0.01 -0.06
C ASN A 130 -9.82 0.97 -0.85
N LEU A 131 -10.29 2.20 -1.10
CA LEU A 131 -9.46 3.25 -1.69
C LEU A 131 -8.30 3.65 -0.78
N VAL A 132 -8.55 3.81 0.53
CA VAL A 132 -7.47 4.07 1.51
C VAL A 132 -6.42 2.96 1.46
N VAL A 133 -6.84 1.69 1.44
CA VAL A 133 -5.91 0.55 1.38
C VAL A 133 -5.00 0.62 0.15
N VAL A 134 -5.55 0.81 -1.06
CA VAL A 134 -4.71 0.87 -2.27
C VAL A 134 -3.85 2.14 -2.32
N LEU A 135 -4.38 3.28 -1.89
CA LEU A 135 -3.69 4.57 -1.92
C LEU A 135 -2.61 4.67 -0.84
N ALA A 136 -2.67 3.85 0.21
CA ALA A 136 -1.64 3.77 1.24
C ALA A 136 -0.35 3.07 0.74
N VAL A 137 -0.43 2.22 -0.29
CA VAL A 137 0.71 1.42 -0.79
C VAL A 137 1.97 2.27 -1.09
N PRO A 138 1.89 3.39 -1.83
CA PRO A 138 3.05 4.28 -2.05
C PRO A 138 3.65 4.84 -0.76
N TYR A 139 2.82 5.12 0.24
CA TYR A 139 3.28 5.62 1.55
C TYR A 139 3.96 4.54 2.37
N VAL A 140 3.57 3.26 2.20
CA VAL A 140 4.31 2.14 2.78
C VAL A 140 5.74 2.11 2.22
N PHE A 141 5.91 2.24 0.91
CA PHE A 141 7.26 2.31 0.32
C PHE A 141 8.05 3.52 0.83
N LEU A 142 7.39 4.66 0.98
CA LEU A 142 8.00 5.87 1.52
C LEU A 142 8.44 5.70 2.98
N GLY A 143 7.60 5.11 3.83
CA GLY A 143 7.93 4.78 5.21
C GLY A 143 9.05 3.75 5.31
N LEU A 144 9.05 2.72 4.45
CA LEU A 144 10.16 1.78 4.35
C LEU A 144 11.45 2.49 3.96
N ALA A 145 11.42 3.47 3.06
CA ALA A 145 12.61 4.25 2.71
C ALA A 145 13.16 5.00 3.92
N VAL A 146 12.31 5.54 4.80
CA VAL A 146 12.73 6.17 6.07
C VAL A 146 13.36 5.16 7.02
N VAL A 147 12.78 3.97 7.16
CA VAL A 147 13.37 2.90 7.99
C VAL A 147 14.76 2.53 7.45
N HIS A 148 14.92 2.34 6.14
CA HIS A 148 16.22 1.98 5.55
C HIS A 148 17.26 3.11 5.63
N THR A 149 16.85 4.39 5.70
CA THR A 149 17.81 5.48 5.91
C THR A 149 18.23 5.59 7.38
N LEU A 150 17.37 5.23 8.33
CA LEU A 150 17.66 5.30 9.77
C LEU A 150 18.43 4.09 10.30
N VAL A 151 18.12 2.88 9.82
CA VAL A 151 18.69 1.61 10.30
C VAL A 151 20.23 1.56 10.28
N PRO A 152 20.95 2.07 9.26
CA PRO A 152 22.42 2.08 9.25
C PRO A 152 23.07 2.84 10.42
N ARG A 153 22.31 3.65 11.18
CA ARG A 153 22.79 4.35 12.37
C ARG A 153 22.71 3.52 13.65
N ALA A 154 22.12 2.32 13.60
CA ALA A 154 22.01 1.43 14.74
C ALA A 154 23.28 0.56 14.91
N PRO A 155 23.56 0.03 16.12
CA PRO A 155 24.74 -0.81 16.37
C PRO A 155 24.76 -2.11 15.55
N TYR A 156 23.58 -2.68 15.24
CA TYR A 156 23.43 -3.95 14.51
C TYR A 156 22.36 -3.82 13.42
N PRO A 157 22.64 -3.12 12.30
CA PRO A 157 21.62 -2.75 11.31
C PRO A 157 20.93 -3.96 10.66
N GLY A 158 21.67 -5.04 10.41
CA GLY A 158 21.11 -6.27 9.85
C GLY A 158 20.11 -6.97 10.78
N LEU A 159 20.43 -7.05 12.08
CA LEU A 159 19.55 -7.65 13.08
C LEU A 159 18.29 -6.81 13.29
N VAL A 160 18.43 -5.48 13.36
CA VAL A 160 17.30 -4.56 13.48
C VAL A 160 16.35 -4.71 12.29
N LEU A 161 16.88 -4.80 11.07
CA LEU A 161 16.06 -4.96 9.87
C LEU A 161 15.35 -6.32 9.83
N ALA A 162 16.05 -7.40 10.20
CA ALA A 162 15.46 -8.74 10.29
C ALA A 162 14.32 -8.79 11.32
N ALA A 163 14.54 -8.24 12.52
CA ALA A 163 13.52 -8.16 13.56
C ALA A 163 12.32 -7.31 13.12
N PHE A 164 12.58 -6.16 12.49
CA PHE A 164 11.54 -5.29 11.94
C PHE A 164 10.66 -6.02 10.93
N TYR A 165 11.24 -6.71 9.94
CA TYR A 165 10.46 -7.46 8.94
C TYR A 165 9.70 -8.64 9.55
N MET A 166 10.29 -9.34 10.51
CA MET A 166 9.61 -10.43 11.22
C MET A 166 8.34 -9.92 11.92
N VAL A 167 8.43 -8.78 12.61
CA VAL A 167 7.27 -8.16 13.28
C VAL A 167 6.21 -7.70 12.27
N VAL A 168 6.62 -7.10 11.14
CA VAL A 168 5.69 -6.71 10.06
C VAL A 168 4.92 -7.92 9.52
N ILE A 169 5.61 -9.03 9.25
CA ILE A 169 5.01 -10.23 8.66
C ILE A 169 4.09 -10.95 9.66
N LEU A 170 4.53 -11.13 10.91
CA LEU A 170 3.78 -11.89 11.90
C LEU A 170 2.58 -11.11 12.44
N ALA A 171 2.74 -9.80 12.67
CA ALA A 171 1.72 -9.00 13.34
C ALA A 171 0.78 -8.27 12.37
N GLY A 172 1.22 -7.99 11.14
CA GLY A 172 0.42 -7.34 10.08
C GLY A 172 0.11 -5.85 10.32
N TRP A 173 -0.29 -5.47 11.54
CA TRP A 173 -0.60 -4.10 11.94
C TRP A 173 0.56 -3.08 11.79
N PRO A 174 1.86 -3.43 11.91
CA PRO A 174 2.93 -2.45 11.78
C PRO A 174 2.98 -1.77 10.42
N ILE A 175 2.38 -2.38 9.37
CA ILE A 175 2.29 -1.77 8.04
C ILE A 175 1.54 -0.42 8.06
N VAL A 176 0.60 -0.25 8.99
CA VAL A 176 -0.12 1.01 9.20
C VAL A 176 0.81 2.09 9.75
N VAL A 177 1.67 1.74 10.71
CA VAL A 177 2.67 2.66 11.27
C VAL A 177 3.67 3.08 10.20
N ILE A 178 4.09 2.14 9.35
CA ILE A 178 5.00 2.41 8.22
C ILE A 178 4.33 3.36 7.22
N ALA A 179 3.07 3.11 6.84
CA ALA A 179 2.33 4.01 5.96
C ALA A 179 2.21 5.42 6.57
N ALA A 180 1.88 5.53 7.86
CA ALA A 180 1.81 6.80 8.57
C ALA A 180 3.16 7.52 8.59
N THR A 181 4.26 6.79 8.80
CA THR A 181 5.62 7.34 8.74
C THR A 181 5.93 7.91 7.36
N GLY A 182 5.54 7.19 6.29
CA GLY A 182 5.67 7.68 4.92
C GLY A 182 4.84 8.94 4.67
N LEU A 183 3.61 9.00 5.19
CA LEU A 183 2.77 10.18 5.07
C LEU A 183 3.39 11.40 5.76
N VAL A 184 3.92 11.23 6.97
CA VAL A 184 4.62 12.28 7.72
C VAL A 184 5.88 12.73 6.98
N GLU A 185 6.66 11.79 6.43
CA GLU A 185 7.85 12.09 5.63
C GLU A 185 7.51 12.95 4.41
N GLN A 186 6.41 12.65 3.71
CA GLN A 186 5.99 13.43 2.54
C GLN A 186 5.72 14.90 2.89
N TRP A 187 5.18 15.19 4.09
CA TRP A 187 4.84 16.55 4.51
C TRP A 187 6.04 17.32 5.06
N SER A 188 6.87 16.62 5.82
CA SER A 188 7.94 17.22 6.60
C SER A 188 9.26 17.35 5.82
N GLY A 189 9.42 16.57 4.74
CA GLY A 189 10.67 16.50 3.98
C GLY A 189 11.87 16.17 4.86
N ILE A 190 11.66 15.39 5.93
CA ILE A 190 12.67 15.06 6.95
C ILE A 190 13.95 14.55 6.28
N ARG A 191 13.87 13.72 5.23
CA ARG A 191 15.06 13.27 4.49
C ARG A 191 15.88 14.38 3.85
N ARG A 192 15.27 15.48 3.38
CA ARG A 192 16.01 16.63 2.82
C ARG A 192 16.75 17.42 3.91
N ARG A 193 16.26 17.40 5.15
CA ARG A 193 16.87 18.11 6.29
C ARG A 193 18.03 17.34 6.93
N PHE A 194 18.04 16.02 6.79
CA PHE A 194 19.09 15.14 7.34
C PHE A 194 20.00 14.53 6.26
N ALA A 195 19.88 14.98 5.00
CA ALA A 195 20.85 14.67 3.96
C ALA A 195 22.17 15.41 4.28
N PRO A 196 23.34 14.76 4.22
CA PRO A 196 24.62 15.45 4.31
C PRO A 196 24.69 16.56 3.24
N PRO A 197 25.32 17.71 3.52
CA PRO A 197 25.56 18.73 2.50
C PRO A 197 26.28 18.09 1.31
N ASP A 198 25.80 18.35 0.10
CA ASP A 198 26.57 18.05 -1.11
C ASP A 198 27.84 18.92 -1.05
N ASP A 199 29.00 18.29 -0.89
CA ASP A 199 30.30 18.97 -0.96
C ASP A 199 30.55 19.41 -2.42
N PRO A 200 30.56 20.72 -2.73
CA PRO A 200 30.75 21.19 -4.11
C PRO A 200 32.20 21.09 -4.60
N HIS A 201 33.15 20.54 -3.81
CA HIS A 201 34.59 20.65 -4.12
C HIS A 201 35.35 19.32 -4.28
N GLY A 202 34.67 18.18 -4.41
CA GLY A 202 35.31 16.86 -4.56
C GLY A 202 35.80 16.47 -5.96
N ALA A 203 36.05 17.42 -6.88
CA ALA A 203 36.52 17.15 -8.24
C ALA A 203 37.78 17.95 -8.59
N SER A 204 38.87 17.72 -7.87
CA SER A 204 40.23 17.95 -8.35
C SER A 204 41.22 17.17 -7.48
N GLY A 205 41.79 16.11 -8.05
CA GLY A 205 42.79 15.24 -7.45
C GLY A 205 43.07 14.05 -8.35
#